data_AF-A0A1F3XW08-F1
#
_entry.id   AF-A0A1F3XW08-F1
#
_cell.length_a   1.000
_cell.length_b   1.000
_cell.length_c   1.000
_cell.angle_alpha   90.00
_cell.angle_beta   90.00
_cell.angle_gamma   90.00
#
_symmetry.space_group_name_H-M   'P 1'
#
loop_
_entity.id
_entity.type
_entity.pdbx_description
1 polymer ?
#
loop_
_entity_poly.entity_id
_entity_poly.type
_entity_poly.pdbx_seq_one_letter_code
_entity_poly.pdbx_strand_id
1 'polypeptide(L)'
;MKTCHRLIYGIGICLAAALLANRVQANGPSEPWFQDGLETAFTLPEQDEIVLWARNSEIALRELLESVQPLPLTRQRDLMAAGIRRIVQESGPTQTELLMRFILNRALKINSILEPGAATARPGTLDQQLRVLTQSARLAIKYYRSDLAYLSGVGIRRVGEDLLRPTAEFAVEYAEQLMQLDASILEASAQYKIAILTLQWLQSDLYRDVNRLAYAPAIERIQRFLDQTPETPTTPDRETVIRIREIILTYQAAMKTLEATVIRSVPQTP
;
A
#
# COMPACT_ATOMS: atom_id res chain seq x y z
N MET A 1 -47.71 -7.11 -11.12
CA MET A 1 -46.53 -7.94 -11.50
C MET A 1 -45.19 -7.18 -11.45
N LYS A 2 -44.91 -6.30 -10.46
CA LYS A 2 -43.61 -5.58 -10.34
C LYS A 2 -42.72 -6.07 -9.18
N THR A 3 -43.24 -6.97 -8.34
CA THR A 3 -42.57 -7.46 -7.12
C THR A 3 -41.69 -8.70 -7.34
N CYS A 4 -41.91 -9.48 -8.41
CA CYS A 4 -41.17 -10.72 -8.65
C CYS A 4 -39.76 -10.49 -9.24
N HIS A 5 -39.55 -9.41 -10.01
CA HIS A 5 -38.21 -9.10 -10.55
C HIS A 5 -37.22 -8.67 -9.45
N ARG A 6 -37.64 -7.92 -8.43
CA ARG A 6 -36.72 -7.48 -7.36
C ARG A 6 -36.15 -8.62 -6.52
N LEU A 7 -36.90 -9.72 -6.34
CA LEU A 7 -36.42 -10.87 -5.57
C LEU A 7 -35.34 -11.66 -6.32
N ILE A 8 -35.48 -11.85 -7.63
CA ILE A 8 -34.53 -12.61 -8.46
C ILE A 8 -33.20 -11.88 -8.58
N TYR A 9 -33.22 -10.55 -8.75
CA TYR A 9 -32.00 -9.74 -8.75
C TYR A 9 -31.32 -9.69 -7.37
N GLY A 10 -32.09 -9.67 -6.28
CA GLY A 10 -31.54 -9.70 -4.92
C GLY A 10 -30.79 -11.00 -4.61
N ILE A 11 -31.37 -12.15 -4.96
CA ILE A 11 -30.75 -13.46 -4.74
C ILE A 11 -29.48 -13.63 -5.59
N GLY A 12 -29.50 -13.20 -6.85
CA GLY A 12 -28.34 -13.28 -7.75
C GLY A 12 -27.14 -12.44 -7.27
N ILE A 13 -27.40 -11.23 -6.75
CA ILE A 13 -26.35 -10.35 -6.20
C ILE A 13 -25.76 -10.96 -4.91
N CYS A 14 -26.60 -11.52 -4.03
CA CYS A 14 -26.13 -12.19 -2.82
C CYS A 14 -25.30 -13.46 -3.13
N LEU A 15 -25.70 -14.25 -4.12
CA LEU A 15 -24.97 -15.46 -4.51
C LEU A 15 -23.61 -15.11 -5.13
N ALA A 16 -23.55 -14.08 -5.98
CA ALA A 16 -22.31 -13.58 -6.56
C ALA A 16 -21.37 -13.04 -5.47
N ALA A 17 -21.87 -12.24 -4.52
CA ALA A 17 -21.07 -11.74 -3.39
C ALA A 17 -20.53 -12.88 -2.51
N ALA A 18 -21.32 -13.91 -2.25
CA ALA A 18 -20.90 -15.08 -1.48
C ALA A 18 -19.82 -15.92 -2.21
N LEU A 19 -19.96 -16.11 -3.52
CA LEU A 19 -18.95 -16.79 -4.34
C LEU A 19 -17.63 -16.02 -4.40
N LEU A 20 -17.69 -14.68 -4.45
CA LEU A 20 -16.53 -13.79 -4.40
C LEU A 20 -15.82 -13.87 -3.05
N ALA A 21 -16.58 -13.80 -1.96
CA ALA A 21 -16.07 -13.96 -0.60
C ALA A 21 -15.35 -15.31 -0.41
N ASN A 22 -15.94 -16.41 -0.90
CA ASN A 22 -15.33 -17.74 -0.85
C ASN A 22 -14.05 -17.83 -1.68
N ARG A 23 -13.99 -17.18 -2.86
CA ARG A 23 -12.75 -17.14 -3.66
C ARG A 23 -11.64 -16.34 -3.00
N VAL A 24 -11.95 -15.20 -2.38
CA VAL A 24 -10.98 -14.42 -1.62
C VAL A 24 -10.46 -15.24 -0.42
N GLN A 25 -11.32 -15.99 0.26
CA GLN A 25 -10.85 -16.89 1.33
C GLN A 25 -9.99 -18.06 0.82
N ALA A 26 -10.27 -18.59 -0.37
CA ALA A 26 -9.57 -19.74 -0.93
C ALA A 26 -8.24 -19.39 -1.63
N ASN A 27 -8.18 -18.22 -2.26
CA ASN A 27 -7.05 -17.77 -3.08
C ASN A 27 -6.53 -16.44 -2.51
N GLY A 28 -5.73 -16.53 -1.44
CA GLY A 28 -4.89 -15.40 -1.03
C GLY A 28 -3.87 -15.05 -2.12
N PRO A 29 -3.33 -13.83 -2.14
CA PRO A 29 -2.27 -13.46 -3.07
C PRO A 29 -1.10 -14.46 -2.99
N SER A 30 -0.55 -14.84 -4.15
CA SER A 30 0.56 -15.78 -4.25
C SER A 30 1.84 -15.17 -3.67
N GLU A 31 2.20 -15.60 -2.46
CA GLU A 31 3.43 -15.31 -1.69
C GLU A 31 3.74 -13.83 -1.37
N PRO A 32 4.42 -13.56 -0.23
CA PRO A 32 4.71 -12.20 0.21
C PRO A 32 6.07 -11.74 -0.34
N TRP A 33 6.08 -11.13 -1.51
CA TRP A 33 7.29 -10.65 -2.19
C TRP A 33 7.93 -9.41 -1.56
N PHE A 34 7.43 -8.94 -0.41
CA PHE A 34 7.89 -7.72 0.23
C PHE A 34 8.41 -8.02 1.63
N GLN A 35 9.63 -7.56 1.93
CA GLN A 35 10.22 -7.55 3.29
C GLN A 35 9.51 -6.56 4.24
N ASP A 36 8.21 -6.34 3.98
CA ASP A 36 7.25 -5.51 4.69
C ASP A 36 7.07 -5.99 6.13
N GLY A 37 7.33 -7.27 6.39
CA GLY A 37 7.11 -7.92 7.67
C GLY A 37 5.68 -8.44 7.81
N LEU A 38 5.50 -9.68 8.25
CA LEU A 38 4.19 -10.35 8.36
C LEU A 38 3.94 -10.91 9.76
N GLU A 39 4.86 -10.71 10.69
CA GLU A 39 4.72 -11.18 12.05
C GLU A 39 3.67 -10.33 12.75
N THR A 40 2.73 -10.99 13.42
CA THR A 40 1.60 -10.37 14.14
C THR A 40 1.52 -10.82 15.59
N ALA A 41 2.34 -11.79 15.99
CA ALA A 41 2.40 -12.34 17.34
C ALA A 41 3.78 -12.10 17.95
N PHE A 42 3.82 -11.45 19.11
CA PHE A 42 5.04 -11.05 19.80
C PHE A 42 4.95 -11.36 21.29
N THR A 43 6.09 -11.63 21.90
CA THR A 43 6.27 -11.59 23.35
C THR A 43 6.27 -10.14 23.86
N LEU A 44 6.03 -9.93 25.15
CA LEU A 44 6.04 -8.59 25.74
C LEU A 44 7.38 -7.85 25.55
N PRO A 45 8.57 -8.47 25.72
CA PRO A 45 9.84 -7.81 25.43
C PRO A 45 9.99 -7.38 23.97
N GLU A 46 9.61 -8.24 23.02
CA GLU A 46 9.64 -7.91 21.58
C GLU A 46 8.70 -6.74 21.27
N GLN A 47 7.52 -6.70 21.89
CA GLN A 47 6.56 -5.61 21.74
C GLN A 47 7.14 -4.28 22.24
N ASP A 48 7.84 -4.26 23.38
CA ASP A 48 8.49 -3.06 23.91
C ASP A 48 9.60 -2.56 22.98
N GLU A 49 10.39 -3.47 22.41
CA GLU A 49 11.41 -3.15 21.40
C GLU A 49 10.79 -2.54 20.14
N ILE A 50 9.69 -3.11 19.65
CA ILE A 50 8.97 -2.61 18.47
C ILE A 50 8.37 -1.21 18.75
N VAL A 51 7.78 -1.00 19.93
CA VAL A 51 7.23 0.31 20.33
C VAL A 51 8.34 1.35 20.42
N LEU A 52 9.50 0.98 20.97
CA LEU A 52 10.67 1.86 21.05
C LEU A 52 11.20 2.20 19.65
N TRP A 53 11.34 1.20 18.77
CA TRP A 53 11.73 1.41 17.38
C TRP A 53 10.77 2.38 16.68
N ALA A 54 9.46 2.17 16.79
CA ALA A 54 8.47 3.03 16.14
C ALA A 54 8.57 4.48 16.63
N ARG A 55 8.74 4.70 17.95
CA ARG A 55 8.95 6.04 18.55
C ARG A 55 10.21 6.71 18.01
N ASN A 56 11.33 6.00 18.03
CA ASN A 56 12.61 6.53 17.56
C ASN A 56 12.57 6.82 16.05
N SER A 57 11.89 5.96 15.28
CA SER A 57 11.71 6.12 13.84
C SER A 57 10.93 7.38 13.51
N GLU A 58 9.85 7.67 14.25
CA GLU A 58 9.07 8.88 14.05
C GLU A 58 9.90 10.16 14.25
N ILE A 59 10.67 10.21 15.34
CA ILE A 59 11.57 11.33 15.64
C ILE A 59 12.64 11.47 14.55
N ALA A 60 13.32 10.36 14.21
CA ALA A 60 14.36 10.35 13.19
C ALA A 60 13.85 10.78 11.81
N LEU A 61 12.63 10.38 11.42
CA LEU A 61 12.03 10.82 10.15
C LEU A 61 11.73 12.33 10.15
N ARG A 62 11.28 12.91 11.28
CA ARG A 62 11.06 14.36 11.38
C ARG A 62 12.36 15.14 11.25
N GLU A 63 13.37 14.75 12.01
CA GLU A 63 14.70 15.36 11.96
C GLU A 63 15.33 15.22 10.56
N LEU A 64 15.16 14.07 9.92
CA LEU A 64 15.60 13.83 8.55
C LEU A 64 14.90 14.78 7.57
N LEU A 65 13.57 14.91 7.64
CA LEU A 65 12.78 15.78 6.77
C LEU A 65 13.15 17.27 6.92
N GLU A 66 13.57 17.70 8.11
CA GLU A 66 14.01 19.08 8.36
C GLU A 66 15.45 19.30 7.91
N SER A 67 16.35 18.39 8.25
CA SER A 67 17.79 18.52 8.00
C SER A 67 18.18 18.45 6.53
N VAL A 68 17.38 17.79 5.67
CA VAL A 68 17.68 17.72 4.24
C VAL A 68 17.29 18.98 3.47
N GLN A 69 16.31 19.77 3.93
CA GLN A 69 15.80 20.93 3.19
C GLN A 69 16.84 21.93 2.69
N PRO A 70 17.86 22.35 3.50
CA PRO A 70 18.83 23.34 3.05
C PRO A 70 19.87 22.77 2.07
N LEU A 71 19.87 21.46 1.80
CA LEU A 71 20.92 20.81 1.02
C LEU A 71 20.62 20.82 -0.49
N PRO A 72 21.63 20.65 -1.36
CA PRO A 72 21.39 20.42 -2.79
C PRO A 72 20.59 19.13 -3.04
N LEU A 73 19.72 19.11 -4.05
CA LEU A 73 18.80 17.99 -4.35
C LEU A 73 19.44 16.60 -4.32
N THR A 74 20.61 16.43 -4.92
CA THR A 74 21.33 15.15 -4.92
C THR A 74 21.65 14.69 -3.49
N ARG A 75 22.13 15.61 -2.64
CA ARG A 75 22.41 15.33 -1.23
C ARG A 75 21.14 15.09 -0.44
N GLN A 76 20.05 15.79 -0.73
CA GLN A 76 18.75 15.51 -0.12
C GLN A 76 18.33 14.08 -0.39
N ARG A 77 18.36 13.66 -1.67
CA ARG A 77 17.99 12.31 -2.10
C ARG A 77 18.87 11.25 -1.42
N ASP A 78 20.18 11.43 -1.44
CA ASP A 78 21.13 10.47 -0.84
C ASP A 78 20.88 10.29 0.67
N LEU A 79 20.72 11.40 1.40
CA LEU A 79 20.48 11.37 2.84
C LEU A 79 19.10 10.84 3.19
N MET A 80 18.06 11.20 2.43
CA MET A 80 16.72 10.64 2.60
C MET A 80 16.73 9.12 2.42
N ALA A 81 17.33 8.63 1.33
CA ALA A 81 17.41 7.20 1.05
C ALA A 81 18.23 6.45 2.12
N ALA A 82 19.37 7.03 2.55
CA ALA A 82 20.21 6.45 3.59
C ALA A 82 19.51 6.43 4.96
N GLY A 83 18.83 7.52 5.34
CA GLY A 83 18.10 7.64 6.60
C GLY A 83 16.92 6.67 6.67
N ILE A 84 16.10 6.58 5.62
CA ILE A 84 15.01 5.60 5.55
C ILE A 84 15.55 4.16 5.62
N ARG A 85 16.62 3.85 4.87
CA ARG A 85 17.25 2.53 4.91
C ARG A 85 17.76 2.18 6.30
N ARG A 86 18.38 3.12 7.00
CA ARG A 86 18.85 2.95 8.37
C ARG A 86 17.69 2.63 9.31
N ILE A 87 16.61 3.41 9.26
CA ILE A 87 15.41 3.19 10.09
C ILE A 87 14.80 1.81 9.86
N VAL A 88 14.70 1.40 8.59
CA VAL A 88 14.25 0.05 8.23
C VAL A 88 15.19 -1.02 8.76
N GLN A 89 16.50 -0.84 8.70
CA GLN A 89 17.47 -1.82 9.22
C GLN A 89 17.47 -1.91 10.76
N GLU A 90 17.27 -0.77 11.43
CA GLU A 90 17.17 -0.68 12.90
C GLU A 90 15.90 -1.33 13.45
N SER A 91 14.91 -1.63 12.60
CA SER A 91 13.72 -2.41 13.00
C SER A 91 14.01 -3.86 13.38
N GLY A 92 15.26 -4.32 13.18
CA GLY A 92 15.72 -5.63 13.61
C GLY A 92 15.23 -6.79 12.73
N PRO A 93 15.52 -8.04 13.13
CA PRO A 93 15.07 -9.25 12.43
C PRO A 93 13.56 -9.46 12.54
N THR A 94 12.92 -8.85 13.54
CA THR A 94 11.48 -8.90 13.79
C THR A 94 10.77 -8.31 12.60
N GLN A 95 10.14 -9.16 11.81
CA GLN A 95 9.45 -8.80 10.58
C GLN A 95 8.05 -8.33 10.93
N THR A 96 7.95 -7.32 11.79
CA THR A 96 6.68 -6.86 12.34
C THR A 96 5.81 -6.25 11.25
N GLU A 97 4.55 -6.68 11.19
CA GLU A 97 3.53 -6.09 10.34
C GLU A 97 3.16 -4.70 10.87
N LEU A 98 3.86 -3.64 10.47
CA LEU A 98 3.56 -2.23 10.82
C LEU A 98 3.40 -1.39 9.55
N LEU A 99 2.41 -0.50 9.53
CA LEU A 99 2.13 0.35 8.37
C LEU A 99 3.29 1.30 8.08
N MET A 100 3.91 1.87 9.11
CA MET A 100 5.14 2.66 8.99
C MET A 100 6.23 1.86 8.26
N ARG A 101 6.45 0.59 8.64
CA ARG A 101 7.47 -0.26 8.02
C ARG A 101 7.14 -0.54 6.55
N PHE A 102 5.88 -0.85 6.25
CA PHE A 102 5.41 -1.05 4.88
C PHE A 102 5.75 0.16 4.01
N ILE A 103 5.37 1.35 4.47
CA ILE A 103 5.59 2.60 3.73
C ILE A 103 7.08 2.80 3.44
N LEU A 104 7.95 2.63 4.44
CA LEU A 104 9.39 2.86 4.29
C LEU A 104 10.06 1.84 3.37
N ASN A 105 9.73 0.54 3.51
CA ASN A 105 10.23 -0.51 2.63
C ASN A 105 9.81 -0.30 1.17
N ARG A 106 8.53 0.00 0.97
CA ARG A 106 7.99 0.25 -0.36
C ARG A 106 8.58 1.52 -0.98
N ALA A 107 8.83 2.56 -0.20
CA ALA A 107 9.54 3.76 -0.67
C ALA A 107 10.95 3.43 -1.20
N LEU A 108 11.71 2.60 -0.49
CA LEU A 108 13.03 2.15 -0.94
C LEU A 108 12.94 1.31 -2.21
N LYS A 109 11.91 0.46 -2.33
CA LYS A 109 11.64 -0.32 -3.54
C LYS A 109 11.33 0.59 -4.73
N ILE A 110 10.44 1.56 -4.57
CA ILE A 110 10.11 2.52 -5.64
C ILE A 110 11.35 3.35 -6.01
N ASN A 111 12.11 3.83 -5.02
CA ASN A 111 13.35 4.55 -5.27
C ASN A 111 14.35 3.72 -6.10
N SER A 112 14.48 2.42 -5.83
CA SER A 112 15.35 1.51 -6.63
C SER A 112 14.86 1.29 -8.06
N ILE A 113 13.55 1.40 -8.32
CA ILE A 113 13.00 1.31 -9.68
C ILE A 113 13.28 2.60 -10.45
N LEU A 114 13.26 3.74 -9.74
CA LEU A 114 13.59 5.05 -10.29
C LEU A 114 15.10 5.27 -10.43
N GLU A 115 15.96 4.43 -9.83
CA GLU A 115 17.40 4.57 -9.99
C GLU A 115 17.78 4.35 -11.45
N PRO A 116 18.41 5.33 -12.11
CA PRO A 116 18.78 5.17 -13.50
C PRO A 116 19.79 4.04 -13.61
N GLY A 117 19.55 3.09 -14.51
CA GLY A 117 20.63 2.25 -15.03
C GLY A 117 21.75 3.16 -15.56
N ALA A 118 23.00 2.70 -15.51
CA ALA A 118 24.23 3.47 -15.73
C ALA A 118 24.31 4.32 -17.03
N ALA A 119 23.31 4.27 -17.92
CA ALA A 119 23.26 4.98 -19.20
C ALA A 119 22.44 6.29 -19.21
N THR A 120 21.54 6.57 -18.25
CA THR A 120 20.56 7.68 -18.42
C THR A 120 20.12 8.37 -17.12
N ALA A 121 21.04 9.02 -16.40
CA ALA A 121 20.66 9.94 -15.33
C ALA A 121 19.98 11.19 -15.90
N ARG A 122 18.64 11.22 -15.91
CA ARG A 122 17.85 12.39 -16.34
C ARG A 122 17.58 13.31 -15.15
N PRO A 123 17.68 14.64 -15.29
CA PRO A 123 17.46 15.59 -14.17
C PRO A 123 16.11 15.44 -13.46
N GLY A 124 15.05 15.02 -14.15
CA GLY A 124 13.71 14.80 -13.55
C GLY A 124 13.63 13.61 -12.60
N THR A 125 14.55 12.64 -12.71
CA THR A 125 14.54 11.41 -11.91
C THR A 125 14.90 11.68 -10.44
N LEU A 126 15.85 12.58 -10.18
CA LEU A 126 16.25 12.94 -8.81
C LEU A 126 15.11 13.59 -8.02
N ASP A 127 14.35 14.46 -8.68
CA ASP A 127 13.18 15.11 -8.09
C ASP A 127 12.08 14.09 -7.78
N GLN A 128 11.80 13.14 -8.69
CA GLN A 128 10.84 12.07 -8.45
C GLN A 128 11.24 11.17 -7.28
N GLN A 129 12.51 10.76 -7.22
CA GLN A 129 13.05 9.98 -6.10
C GLN A 129 12.88 10.72 -4.77
N LEU A 130 13.25 12.00 -4.73
CA LEU A 130 13.13 12.81 -3.53
C LEU A 130 11.66 12.98 -3.11
N ARG A 131 10.74 13.19 -4.06
CA ARG A 131 9.30 13.28 -3.80
C ARG A 131 8.76 11.99 -3.19
N VAL A 132 9.07 10.84 -3.77
CA VAL A 132 8.69 9.51 -3.23
C VAL A 132 9.17 9.39 -1.78
N LEU A 133 10.46 9.58 -1.54
CA LEU A 133 11.05 9.41 -0.20
C LEU A 133 10.45 10.38 0.83
N THR A 134 10.26 11.64 0.46
CA THR A 134 9.70 12.68 1.34
C THR A 134 8.23 12.40 1.66
N GLN A 135 7.44 12.05 0.65
CA GLN A 135 6.02 11.76 0.80
C GLN A 135 5.80 10.49 1.62
N SER A 136 6.58 9.43 1.38
CA SER A 136 6.53 8.21 2.17
C SER A 136 6.99 8.44 3.61
N ALA A 137 8.03 9.24 3.87
CA ALA A 137 8.42 9.59 5.23
C ALA A 137 7.29 10.30 5.99
N ARG A 138 6.59 11.25 5.34
CA ARG A 138 5.43 11.93 5.92
C ARG A 138 4.26 10.98 6.18
N LEU A 139 3.99 10.06 5.26
CA LEU A 139 2.94 9.07 5.43
C LEU A 139 3.26 8.07 6.54
N ALA A 140 4.52 7.64 6.65
CA ALA A 140 5.00 6.79 7.73
C ALA A 140 4.79 7.46 9.10
N ILE A 141 5.14 8.75 9.23
CA ILE A 141 4.85 9.56 10.42
C ILE A 141 3.35 9.65 10.69
N LYS A 142 2.49 9.75 9.66
CA LYS A 142 1.03 9.76 9.81
C LYS A 142 0.52 8.46 10.44
N TYR A 143 0.93 7.31 9.90
CA TYR A 143 0.43 5.99 10.33
C TYR A 143 1.10 5.43 11.59
N TYR A 144 2.22 6.02 12.04
CA TYR A 144 2.88 5.71 13.30
C TYR A 144 1.92 5.61 14.51
N ARG A 145 0.98 6.55 14.64
CA ARG A 145 0.04 6.56 15.78
C ARG A 145 -0.89 5.35 15.74
N SER A 146 -1.34 4.96 14.55
CA SER A 146 -2.15 3.76 14.35
C SER A 146 -1.35 2.49 14.69
N ASP A 147 -0.07 2.46 14.33
CA ASP A 147 0.84 1.36 14.71
C ASP A 147 1.02 1.27 16.23
N LEU A 148 1.21 2.39 16.94
CA LEU A 148 1.28 2.37 18.41
C LEU A 148 -0.03 1.95 19.08
N ALA A 149 -1.18 2.39 18.55
CA ALA A 149 -2.47 1.98 19.08
C ALA A 149 -2.68 0.47 18.94
N TYR A 150 -2.30 -0.09 17.78
CA TYR A 150 -2.28 -1.52 17.53
C TYR A 150 -1.33 -2.25 18.49
N LEU A 151 -0.10 -1.77 18.66
CA LEU A 151 0.90 -2.40 19.52
C LEU A 151 0.53 -2.32 21.00
N SER A 152 0.05 -1.19 21.51
CA SER A 152 -0.16 -0.98 22.95
C SER A 152 -1.34 -1.72 23.56
N GLY A 153 -2.22 -2.34 22.75
CA GLY A 153 -3.43 -2.99 23.26
C GLY A 153 -4.36 -2.04 24.04
N VAL A 154 -4.22 -0.72 23.89
CA VAL A 154 -5.12 0.32 24.46
C VAL A 154 -6.42 0.46 23.63
N GLY A 155 -6.66 -0.45 22.70
CA GLY A 155 -7.97 -1.07 22.60
C GLY A 155 -7.88 -2.40 23.34
N ILE A 156 -8.44 -2.40 24.54
CA ILE A 156 -8.64 -3.56 25.38
C ILE A 156 -9.01 -4.73 24.45
N ARG A 157 -8.31 -5.87 24.56
CA ARG A 157 -8.86 -7.18 24.15
C ARG A 157 -10.13 -7.43 24.97
N ARG A 158 -11.21 -6.73 24.66
CA ARG A 158 -12.56 -7.16 24.96
C ARG A 158 -12.85 -8.16 23.88
N VAL A 159 -13.06 -9.40 24.29
CA VAL A 159 -13.60 -10.46 23.43
C VAL A 159 -14.81 -9.87 22.69
N GLY A 160 -14.65 -9.55 21.40
CA GLY A 160 -15.70 -8.98 20.56
C GLY A 160 -15.48 -7.58 19.97
N GLU A 161 -14.42 -6.85 20.33
CA GLU A 161 -14.06 -5.57 19.68
C GLU A 161 -12.64 -5.66 19.10
N ASP A 162 -12.54 -6.00 17.81
CA ASP A 162 -11.26 -5.98 17.11
C ASP A 162 -10.75 -4.54 17.06
N LEU A 163 -9.54 -4.31 17.58
CA LEU A 163 -8.78 -3.09 17.34
C LEU A 163 -8.56 -2.97 15.82
N LEU A 164 -9.36 -2.14 15.17
CA LEU A 164 -9.32 -1.98 13.72
C LEU A 164 -8.10 -1.14 13.34
N ARG A 165 -7.04 -1.80 12.90
CA ARG A 165 -6.01 -1.11 12.13
C ARG A 165 -6.66 -0.59 10.83
N PRO A 166 -6.44 0.68 10.45
CA PRO A 166 -7.06 1.26 9.25
C PRO A 166 -6.34 0.79 7.97
N THR A 167 -6.23 -0.53 7.77
CA THR A 167 -5.42 -1.11 6.69
C THR A 167 -6.01 -0.78 5.32
N ALA A 168 -7.34 -0.81 5.15
CA ALA A 168 -7.97 -0.42 3.89
C ALA A 168 -7.85 1.08 3.59
N GLU A 169 -7.99 1.96 4.59
CA GLU A 169 -7.76 3.40 4.43
C GLU A 169 -6.30 3.68 4.02
N PHE A 170 -5.35 3.02 4.70
CA PHE A 170 -3.95 3.03 4.35
C PHE A 170 -3.72 2.58 2.90
N ALA A 171 -4.29 1.44 2.50
CA ALA A 171 -4.11 0.88 1.17
C ALA A 171 -4.55 1.87 0.08
N VAL A 172 -5.72 2.49 0.28
CA VAL A 172 -6.28 3.47 -0.65
C VAL A 172 -5.40 4.73 -0.72
N GLU A 173 -5.05 5.31 0.42
CA GLU A 173 -4.26 6.54 0.47
C GLU A 173 -2.86 6.33 -0.12
N TYR A 174 -2.21 5.21 0.20
CA TYR A 174 -0.90 4.88 -0.33
C TYR A 174 -0.95 4.65 -1.84
N ALA A 175 -1.96 3.92 -2.32
CA ALA A 175 -2.13 3.68 -3.75
C ALA A 175 -2.42 4.97 -4.53
N GLU A 176 -3.25 5.86 -3.99
CA GLU A 176 -3.51 7.17 -4.60
C GLU A 176 -2.24 8.01 -4.69
N GLN A 177 -1.48 8.09 -3.60
CA GLN A 177 -0.19 8.80 -3.58
C GLN A 177 0.77 8.26 -4.66
N LEU A 178 0.90 6.95 -4.77
CA LEU A 178 1.77 6.35 -5.78
C LEU A 178 1.26 6.59 -7.20
N MET A 179 -0.03 6.46 -7.47
CA MET A 179 -0.58 6.73 -8.81
C MET A 179 -0.39 8.20 -9.23
N GLN A 180 -0.50 9.14 -8.29
CA GLN A 180 -0.22 10.56 -8.56
C GLN A 180 1.26 10.80 -8.89
N LEU A 181 2.18 10.14 -8.17
CA LEU A 181 3.61 10.19 -8.46
C LEU A 181 3.94 9.53 -9.80
N ASP A 182 3.35 8.37 -10.07
CA ASP A 182 3.54 7.56 -11.27
C ASP A 182 3.18 8.31 -12.55
N ALA A 183 2.13 9.13 -12.50
CA ALA A 183 1.71 9.98 -13.62
C ALA A 183 2.79 11.00 -14.07
N SER A 184 3.78 11.29 -13.22
CA SER A 184 4.88 12.21 -13.54
C SER A 184 6.13 11.52 -14.10
N ILE A 185 6.19 10.19 -14.07
CA ILE A 185 7.36 9.40 -14.49
C ILE A 185 7.45 9.35 -16.00
N LEU A 186 8.61 9.74 -16.55
CA LEU A 186 8.83 9.82 -17.99
C LEU A 186 9.29 8.50 -18.61
N GLU A 187 9.86 7.61 -17.81
CA GLU A 187 10.32 6.32 -18.26
C GLU A 187 9.16 5.31 -18.20
N ALA A 188 8.67 4.89 -19.36
CA ALA A 188 7.51 4.00 -19.46
C ALA A 188 7.72 2.66 -18.73
N SER A 189 8.94 2.12 -18.71
CA SER A 189 9.25 0.88 -18.02
C SER A 189 9.14 1.03 -16.49
N ALA A 190 9.63 2.14 -15.95
CA ALA A 190 9.55 2.47 -14.52
C ALA A 190 8.10 2.75 -14.13
N GLN A 191 7.39 3.55 -14.94
CA GLN A 191 5.98 3.86 -14.76
C GLN A 191 5.13 2.57 -14.71
N TYR A 192 5.34 1.68 -15.69
CA TYR A 192 4.66 0.39 -15.72
C TYR A 192 4.90 -0.43 -14.44
N LYS A 193 6.16 -0.57 -14.01
CA LYS A 193 6.51 -1.35 -12.81
C LYS A 193 5.88 -0.78 -11.55
N ILE A 194 5.89 0.54 -11.40
CA ILE A 194 5.34 1.23 -10.23
C ILE A 194 3.82 1.09 -10.22
N ALA A 195 3.16 1.25 -11.36
CA ALA A 195 1.72 1.06 -11.47
C ALA A 195 1.27 -0.38 -11.13
N ILE A 196 2.01 -1.40 -11.59
CA ILE A 196 1.75 -2.81 -11.22
C ILE A 196 1.95 -3.05 -9.73
N LEU A 197 3.07 -2.59 -9.17
CA LEU A 197 3.34 -2.72 -7.73
C LEU A 197 2.26 -2.04 -6.89
N THR A 198 1.77 -0.90 -7.35
CA THR A 198 0.69 -0.18 -6.67
C THR A 198 -0.59 -1.02 -6.60
N LEU A 199 -0.96 -1.70 -7.68
CA LEU A 199 -2.10 -2.63 -7.68
C LEU A 199 -1.86 -3.84 -6.80
N GLN A 200 -0.66 -4.44 -6.84
CA GLN A 200 -0.29 -5.58 -5.99
C GLN A 200 -0.38 -5.23 -4.50
N TRP A 201 0.16 -4.06 -4.11
CA TRP A 201 0.09 -3.56 -2.74
C TRP A 201 -1.34 -3.23 -2.32
N LEU A 202 -2.09 -2.50 -3.14
CA LEU A 202 -3.50 -2.19 -2.87
C LEU A 202 -4.30 -3.47 -2.62
N GLN A 203 -4.15 -4.47 -3.49
CA GLN A 203 -4.86 -5.74 -3.37
C GLN A 203 -4.44 -6.52 -2.12
N SER A 204 -3.14 -6.59 -1.83
CA SER A 204 -2.61 -7.27 -0.64
C SER A 204 -3.06 -6.60 0.66
N ASP A 205 -3.07 -5.28 0.71
CA ASP A 205 -3.46 -4.55 1.92
C ASP A 205 -4.98 -4.60 2.15
N LEU A 206 -5.80 -4.50 1.10
CA LEU A 206 -7.25 -4.74 1.20
C LEU A 206 -7.57 -6.17 1.65
N TYR A 207 -6.74 -7.14 1.26
CA TYR A 207 -6.88 -8.52 1.69
C TYR A 207 -6.55 -8.71 3.17
N ARG A 208 -5.56 -7.97 3.70
CA ARG A 208 -5.16 -8.02 5.12
C ARG A 208 -6.17 -7.36 6.04
N ASP A 209 -7.02 -6.48 5.52
CA ASP A 209 -8.03 -5.80 6.32
C ASP A 209 -9.05 -6.78 6.94
N VAL A 210 -9.51 -6.47 8.14
CA VAL A 210 -10.55 -7.25 8.84
C VAL A 210 -11.85 -7.32 8.03
N ASN A 211 -12.15 -6.28 7.25
CA ASN A 211 -13.33 -6.14 6.42
C ASN A 211 -13.07 -6.58 4.98
N ARG A 212 -12.02 -7.37 4.70
CA ARG A 212 -11.67 -7.86 3.34
C ARG A 212 -12.84 -8.40 2.52
N LEU A 213 -13.85 -9.00 3.17
CA LEU A 213 -15.05 -9.49 2.48
C LEU A 213 -15.88 -8.37 1.85
N ALA A 214 -15.94 -7.20 2.48
CA ALA A 214 -16.57 -6.01 1.91
C ALA A 214 -15.80 -5.50 0.68
N TYR A 215 -14.48 -5.71 0.65
CA TYR A 215 -13.60 -5.32 -0.45
C TYR A 215 -13.40 -6.42 -1.51
N ALA A 216 -14.03 -7.60 -1.35
CA ALA A 216 -13.85 -8.74 -2.23
C ALA A 216 -14.02 -8.43 -3.73
N PRO A 217 -15.01 -7.61 -4.17
CA PRO A 217 -15.15 -7.26 -5.58
C PRO A 217 -13.97 -6.45 -6.14
N ALA A 218 -13.33 -5.61 -5.32
CA ALA A 218 -12.13 -4.85 -5.71
C ALA A 218 -10.89 -5.75 -5.71
N ILE A 219 -10.71 -6.56 -4.67
CA ILE A 219 -9.61 -7.52 -4.53
C ILE A 219 -9.57 -8.47 -5.74
N GLU A 220 -10.69 -9.10 -6.07
CA GLU A 220 -10.74 -10.08 -7.14
C GLU A 220 -10.62 -9.43 -8.53
N ARG A 221 -11.14 -8.21 -8.71
CA ARG A 221 -10.92 -7.43 -9.95
C ARG A 221 -9.44 -7.20 -10.19
N ILE A 222 -8.72 -6.75 -9.15
CA ILE A 222 -7.28 -6.51 -9.26
C ILE A 222 -6.54 -7.83 -9.49
N GLN A 223 -6.85 -8.89 -8.74
CA GLN A 223 -6.21 -10.20 -8.90
C GLN A 223 -6.35 -10.74 -10.33
N ARG A 224 -7.57 -10.75 -10.89
CA ARG A 224 -7.79 -11.24 -12.28
C ARG A 224 -6.99 -10.45 -13.31
N PHE A 225 -6.84 -9.14 -13.10
CA PHE A 225 -6.03 -8.31 -13.97
C PHE A 225 -4.54 -8.66 -13.83
N LEU A 226 -4.04 -8.79 -12.60
CA LEU A 226 -2.65 -9.17 -12.33
C LEU A 226 -2.31 -10.56 -12.88
N ASP A 227 -3.20 -11.55 -12.79
CA ASP A 227 -3.01 -12.90 -13.33
C ASP A 227 -2.77 -12.91 -14.86
N GLN A 228 -3.28 -11.89 -15.55
CA GLN A 228 -3.20 -11.75 -17.01
C GLN A 228 -2.10 -10.77 -17.46
N THR A 229 -1.45 -10.10 -16.50
CA THR A 229 -0.53 -8.99 -16.76
C THR A 229 0.89 -9.40 -16.38
N PRO A 230 1.85 -9.36 -17.32
CA PRO A 230 3.22 -9.75 -17.02
C PRO A 230 3.90 -8.77 -16.05
N GLU A 231 4.74 -9.26 -15.14
CA GLU A 231 5.45 -8.40 -14.17
C GLU A 231 6.43 -7.43 -14.84
N THR A 232 7.00 -7.83 -15.98
CA THR A 232 7.90 -7.00 -16.79
C THR A 232 7.28 -6.77 -18.17
N PRO A 233 7.33 -5.54 -18.70
CA PRO A 233 6.87 -5.28 -20.05
C PRO A 233 7.76 -6.07 -21.02
N THR A 234 7.15 -6.95 -21.81
CA THR A 234 7.83 -7.85 -22.73
C THR A 234 8.05 -7.25 -24.12
N THR A 235 7.61 -6.01 -24.36
CA THR A 235 7.39 -5.44 -25.69
C THR A 235 7.76 -3.94 -25.81
N PRO A 236 7.80 -3.35 -27.03
CA PRO A 236 8.24 -1.97 -27.26
C PRO A 236 7.45 -0.91 -26.48
N ASP A 237 8.02 0.29 -26.30
CA ASP A 237 7.44 1.42 -25.55
C ASP A 237 5.96 1.69 -25.81
N ARG A 238 5.49 1.53 -27.07
CA ARG A 238 4.08 1.76 -27.44
C ARG A 238 3.11 0.79 -26.76
N GLU A 239 3.48 -0.47 -26.64
CA GLU A 239 2.65 -1.46 -25.94
C GLU A 239 2.70 -1.26 -24.43
N THR A 240 3.87 -0.88 -23.89
CA THR A 240 4.02 -0.50 -22.48
C THR A 240 3.05 0.63 -22.10
N VAL A 241 2.91 1.66 -22.95
CA VAL A 241 1.94 2.76 -22.73
C VAL A 241 0.49 2.27 -22.76
N ILE A 242 0.13 1.34 -23.66
CA ILE A 242 -1.21 0.76 -23.68
C ILE A 242 -1.48 0.02 -22.37
N ARG A 243 -0.51 -0.78 -21.90
CA ARG A 243 -0.65 -1.49 -20.63
C ARG A 243 -0.76 -0.56 -19.43
N ILE A 244 0.01 0.54 -19.39
CA ILE A 244 -0.12 1.57 -18.35
C ILE A 244 -1.56 2.09 -18.28
N ARG A 245 -2.19 2.34 -19.43
CA ARG A 245 -3.61 2.78 -19.46
C ARG A 245 -4.55 1.70 -18.93
N GLU A 246 -4.34 0.43 -19.27
CA GLU A 246 -5.13 -0.68 -18.74
C GLU A 246 -5.00 -0.82 -17.21
N ILE A 247 -3.79 -0.61 -16.67
CA ILE A 247 -3.53 -0.57 -15.22
C ILE A 247 -4.31 0.57 -14.56
N ILE A 248 -4.23 1.78 -15.11
CA ILE A 248 -4.93 2.97 -14.59
C ILE A 248 -6.45 2.76 -14.61
N LEU A 249 -6.99 2.20 -15.69
CA LEU A 249 -8.43 1.89 -15.78
C LEU A 249 -8.86 0.84 -14.76
N THR A 250 -8.02 -0.18 -14.54
CA THR A 250 -8.26 -1.19 -13.50
C THR A 250 -8.27 -0.58 -12.10
N TYR A 251 -7.29 0.28 -11.81
CA TYR A 251 -7.21 1.04 -10.57
C TYR A 251 -8.46 1.90 -10.35
N GLN A 252 -8.85 2.72 -11.34
CA GLN A 252 -10.05 3.57 -11.24
C GLN A 252 -11.33 2.76 -11.03
N ALA A 253 -11.46 1.61 -11.71
CA ALA A 253 -12.60 0.73 -11.52
C ALA A 253 -12.62 0.09 -10.13
N ALA A 254 -11.46 -0.26 -9.58
CA ALA A 254 -11.34 -0.74 -8.20
C ALA A 254 -11.70 0.36 -7.19
N MET A 255 -11.17 1.58 -7.37
CA MET A 255 -11.49 2.74 -6.52
C MET A 255 -12.98 3.05 -6.49
N LYS A 256 -13.64 3.10 -7.65
CA LYS A 256 -15.09 3.28 -7.74
C LYS A 256 -15.88 2.19 -6.99
N THR A 257 -15.36 0.97 -6.99
CA THR A 257 -15.95 -0.16 -6.26
C THR A 257 -15.80 0.05 -4.76
N LEU A 258 -14.63 0.49 -4.31
CA LEU A 258 -14.34 0.77 -2.89
C LEU A 258 -15.18 1.94 -2.36
N GLU A 259 -15.32 3.04 -3.11
CA GLU A 259 -16.18 4.18 -2.75
C GLU A 259 -17.62 3.74 -2.47
N ALA A 260 -18.17 2.86 -3.33
CA ALA A 260 -19.51 2.32 -3.18
C ALA A 260 -19.67 1.44 -1.93
N THR A 261 -18.58 0.83 -1.45
CA THR A 261 -18.54 0.00 -0.25
C THR A 261 -18.35 0.83 1.02
N VAL A 262 -17.44 1.81 1.01
CA VAL A 262 -17.13 2.68 2.17
C VAL A 262 -18.33 3.55 2.56
N ILE A 263 -19.13 4.01 1.60
CA ILE A 263 -20.37 4.77 1.85
C ILE A 263 -21.46 3.94 2.58
N ARG A 264 -21.34 2.61 2.60
CA ARG A 264 -22.33 1.70 3.23
C ARG A 264 -21.92 1.15 4.59
N SER A 265 -20.66 1.30 5.00
CA SER A 265 -20.11 0.73 6.24
C SER A 265 -20.00 1.72 7.40
N VAL A 266 -20.29 3.00 7.20
CA VAL A 266 -20.41 3.97 8.30
C VAL A 266 -21.81 3.83 8.91
N PRO A 267 -21.96 3.38 10.16
CA PRO A 267 -23.22 3.55 10.86
C PRO A 267 -23.46 5.04 10.93
N GLN A 268 -24.56 5.53 10.36
CA GLN A 268 -25.04 6.86 10.72
C GLN A 268 -25.38 6.79 12.20
N THR A 269 -24.47 7.27 13.05
CA THR A 269 -24.80 7.58 14.43
C THR A 269 -25.98 8.56 14.41
N PRO A 270 -27.05 8.27 15.15
CA PRO A 270 -28.17 9.20 15.31
C PRO A 270 -27.74 10.51 15.98
#